data_AF-A0A8J2HI88-F1
#
_entry.id   AF-A0A8J2HI88-F1
#
_cell.length_a   1.000
_cell.length_b   1.000
_cell.length_c   1.000
_cell.angle_alpha   90.00
_cell.angle_beta   90.00
_cell.angle_gamma   90.00
#
_symmetry.space_group_name_H-M   'P 1'
#
loop_
_entity.id
_entity.type
_entity.pdbx_description
1 polymer ?
#
loop_
_entity_poly.entity_id
_entity_poly.type
_entity_poly.pdbx_seq_one_letter_code
_entity_poly.pdbx_strand_id
1 'polypeptide(L)'
;MKPVEQPDGSLLINCTTSIMQIVLRMFKNTPSCQIAIKCNQCLQEDLKDVIAPFLYMADIKSGLLDLTTLSNLSMKSRCQTLACNGYRETSIASTGDMVIFEIFNADENQVVKLNSLPKGFENPINADEKYRLVGVVDLTQRATRRRSHENINSEVGTMGHFTAICLRGTEWWEYDDTQDQPRMKKGSAYVNAQILVYVRE
;
A
#
# COMPACT_ATOMS: atom_id res chain seq x y z
N MET A 1 7.45 19.29 13.97
CA MET A 1 8.76 18.96 13.38
C MET A 1 8.92 19.77 12.11
N LYS A 2 10.06 20.45 11.91
CA LYS A 2 10.31 21.22 10.69
C LYS A 2 11.00 20.33 9.66
N PRO A 3 10.52 20.31 8.40
CA PRO A 3 11.27 19.68 7.33
C PRO A 3 12.66 20.30 7.18
N VAL A 4 13.64 19.50 6.75
CA VAL A 4 14.96 19.99 6.33
C VAL A 4 14.92 20.07 4.81
N GLU A 5 14.87 21.29 4.28
CA GLU A 5 15.03 21.53 2.85
C GLU A 5 16.51 21.39 2.47
N GLN A 6 16.76 20.62 1.40
CA GLN A 6 18.07 20.58 0.77
C GLN A 6 18.27 21.77 -0.18
N PRO A 7 19.53 22.06 -0.59
CA PRO A 7 19.84 23.12 -1.55
C PRO A 7 19.17 22.97 -2.92
N ASP A 8 18.72 21.76 -3.27
CA ASP A 8 17.98 21.46 -4.50
C ASP A 8 16.46 21.55 -4.35
N GLY A 9 15.96 21.98 -3.18
CA GLY A 9 14.54 22.06 -2.88
C GLY A 9 13.90 20.72 -2.47
N SER A 10 14.67 19.64 -2.37
CA SER A 10 14.12 18.36 -1.90
C SER A 10 13.78 18.40 -0.41
N LEU A 11 12.61 17.83 -0.08
CA LEU A 11 12.09 17.72 1.27
C LEU A 11 12.59 16.40 1.87
N LEU A 12 13.59 16.47 2.76
CA LEU A 12 14.00 15.30 3.52
C LEU A 12 12.95 14.99 4.60
N ILE A 13 12.08 14.02 4.31
CA ILE A 13 11.28 13.37 5.36
C ILE A 13 12.23 12.46 6.13
N ASN A 14 12.38 12.71 7.43
CA ASN A 14 13.08 11.80 8.32
C ASN A 14 12.42 10.41 8.22
N CYS A 15 13.14 9.43 7.69
CA CYS A 15 12.69 8.06 7.40
C CYS A 15 12.24 7.26 8.64
N THR A 16 12.16 7.89 9.83
CA THR A 16 11.47 7.31 10.99
C THR A 16 9.95 7.22 10.78
N THR A 17 9.37 7.99 9.87
CA THR A 17 7.95 7.89 9.48
C THR A 17 7.82 7.00 8.25
N SER A 18 7.24 5.80 8.39
CA SER A 18 6.96 4.94 7.24
C SER A 18 5.93 5.61 6.32
N ILE A 19 6.00 5.37 5.02
CA ILE A 19 5.00 5.88 4.06
C ILE A 19 3.57 5.50 4.49
N MET A 20 3.42 4.35 5.16
CA MET A 20 2.15 3.92 5.72
C MET A 20 1.63 4.85 6.82
N GLN A 21 2.49 5.39 7.69
CA GLN A 21 2.05 6.38 8.68
C GLN A 21 1.50 7.66 8.03
N ILE A 22 2.03 8.05 6.87
CA ILE A 22 1.52 9.17 6.09
C ILE A 22 0.13 8.82 5.54
N VAL A 23 -0.02 7.65 4.91
CA VAL A 23 -1.31 7.14 4.40
C VAL A 23 -2.36 7.09 5.51
N LEU A 24 -2.04 6.49 6.66
CA LEU A 24 -2.97 6.36 7.79
C LEU A 24 -3.44 7.73 8.31
N ARG A 25 -2.61 8.76 8.23
CA ARG A 25 -3.00 10.13 8.62
C ARG A 25 -3.83 10.83 7.55
N MET A 26 -3.42 10.73 6.28
CA MET A 26 -4.11 11.39 5.17
C MET A 26 -5.52 10.83 4.94
N PHE A 27 -5.69 9.51 5.09
CA PHE A 27 -6.93 8.81 4.78
C PHE A 27 -7.70 8.36 6.02
N LYS A 28 -7.43 8.97 7.19
CA LYS A 28 -8.08 8.60 8.46
C LYS A 28 -9.61 8.59 8.39
N ASN A 29 -10.19 9.52 7.64
CA ASN A 29 -11.64 9.68 7.49
C ASN A 29 -12.18 9.10 6.18
N THR A 30 -11.35 8.35 5.45
CA THR A 30 -11.69 7.75 4.15
C THR A 30 -11.12 6.34 4.11
N PRO A 31 -11.66 5.42 4.94
CA PRO A 31 -11.14 4.07 5.01
C PRO A 31 -11.38 3.32 3.70
N SER A 32 -10.48 2.38 3.40
CA SER A 32 -10.62 1.50 2.23
C SER A 32 -11.84 0.58 2.36
N CYS A 33 -12.07 0.08 3.56
CA CYS A 33 -13.22 -0.74 3.87
C CYS A 33 -13.54 -0.69 5.37
N GLN A 34 -14.75 -1.13 5.69
CA GLN A 34 -15.14 -1.47 7.04
C GLN A 34 -15.24 -2.98 7.14
N ILE A 35 -14.66 -3.56 8.20
CA ILE A 35 -14.78 -4.98 8.51
C ILE A 35 -15.74 -5.17 9.68
N ALA A 36 -16.58 -6.19 9.59
CA ALA A 36 -17.37 -6.71 10.68
C ALA A 36 -16.61 -7.85 11.35
N ILE A 37 -16.43 -7.74 12.67
CA ILE A 37 -15.81 -8.76 13.49
C ILE A 37 -16.89 -9.35 14.37
N LYS A 38 -17.19 -10.63 14.16
CA LYS A 38 -18.23 -11.35 14.89
C LYS A 38 -17.64 -12.51 15.67
N CYS A 39 -18.03 -12.62 16.93
CA CYS A 39 -17.83 -13.85 17.68
C CYS A 39 -19.10 -14.70 17.56
N ASN A 40 -18.92 -16.01 17.32
CA ASN A 40 -20.03 -16.95 17.13
C ASN A 40 -20.96 -17.09 18.35
N GLN A 41 -20.54 -16.61 19.52
CA GLN A 41 -21.32 -16.64 20.77
C GLN A 41 -21.60 -15.24 21.34
N CYS A 42 -21.10 -14.16 20.71
CA CYS A 42 -21.47 -12.80 21.11
C CYS A 42 -22.62 -12.30 20.22
N LEU A 43 -23.58 -11.59 20.82
CA LEU A 43 -24.66 -10.92 20.10
C LEU A 43 -24.20 -9.63 19.42
N GLN A 44 -23.02 -9.11 19.78
CA GLN A 44 -22.48 -7.87 19.26
C GLN A 44 -21.49 -8.12 18.13
N GLU A 45 -21.65 -7.32 17.08
CA GLU A 45 -20.74 -7.21 15.95
C GLU A 45 -19.95 -5.92 16.10
N ASP A 46 -18.62 -6.04 16.06
CA ASP A 46 -17.73 -4.89 16.13
C ASP A 46 -17.38 -4.46 14.70
N LEU A 47 -17.70 -3.22 14.35
CA LEU A 47 -17.31 -2.63 13.08
C LEU A 47 -15.97 -1.90 13.25
N LYS A 48 -15.04 -2.14 12.32
CA LYS A 48 -13.72 -1.51 12.33
C LYS A 48 -13.36 -0.98 10.95
N ASP A 49 -12.94 0.27 10.92
CA ASP A 49 -12.43 0.89 9.72
C ASP A 49 -11.00 0.43 9.44
N VAL A 50 -10.73 0.06 8.19
CA VAL A 50 -9.42 -0.37 7.69
C VAL A 50 -9.00 0.59 6.60
N ILE A 51 -7.97 1.38 6.88
CA ILE A 51 -7.47 2.41 5.95
C ILE A 51 -6.63 1.76 4.86
N ALA A 52 -5.70 0.88 5.22
CA ALA A 52 -4.80 0.23 4.29
C ALA A 52 -4.71 -1.28 4.62
N PRO A 53 -5.58 -2.12 4.04
CA PRO A 53 -5.39 -3.56 4.11
C PRO A 53 -4.06 -4.03 3.53
N PHE A 54 -3.52 -5.10 4.10
CA PHE A 54 -2.31 -5.75 3.59
C PHE A 54 -2.62 -6.67 2.41
N LEU A 55 -1.69 -6.70 1.45
CA LEU A 55 -1.72 -7.59 0.32
C LEU A 55 -0.32 -8.16 0.09
N TYR A 56 -0.21 -9.48 -0.09
CA TYR A 56 1.10 -10.10 -0.34
C TYR A 56 1.51 -9.94 -1.80
N MET A 57 2.77 -9.61 -2.03
CA MET A 57 3.33 -9.54 -3.39
C MET A 57 3.16 -10.84 -4.18
N ALA A 58 3.17 -11.99 -3.50
CA ALA A 58 2.92 -13.29 -4.12
C ALA A 58 1.53 -13.41 -4.73
N ASP A 59 0.50 -12.86 -4.06
CA ASP A 59 -0.90 -12.88 -4.53
C ASP A 59 -1.09 -11.98 -5.75
N ILE A 60 -0.36 -10.86 -5.80
CA ILE A 60 -0.31 -9.98 -6.98
C ILE A 60 0.26 -10.74 -8.18
N LYS A 61 1.38 -11.45 -7.99
CA LYS A 61 2.09 -12.17 -9.06
C LYS A 61 1.33 -13.37 -9.60
N SER A 62 0.57 -14.07 -8.75
CA SER A 62 -0.27 -15.19 -9.16
C SER A 62 -1.52 -14.73 -9.91
N GLY A 63 -1.81 -13.43 -9.96
CA GLY A 63 -3.04 -12.89 -10.51
C GLY A 63 -4.26 -13.16 -9.64
N LEU A 64 -4.06 -13.67 -8.41
CA LEU A 64 -5.09 -13.89 -7.40
C LEU A 64 -5.42 -12.58 -6.67
N LEU A 65 -5.59 -11.49 -7.42
CA LEU A 65 -6.11 -10.25 -6.86
C LEU A 65 -7.64 -10.30 -6.80
N ASP A 66 -8.15 -11.39 -6.25
CA ASP A 66 -9.52 -11.44 -5.79
C ASP A 66 -9.53 -10.89 -4.37
N LEU A 67 -10.47 -10.02 -4.04
CA LEU A 67 -10.62 -9.50 -2.68
C LEU A 67 -10.98 -10.60 -1.65
N THR A 68 -11.00 -11.87 -2.05
CA THR A 68 -10.91 -12.99 -1.11
C THR A 68 -9.66 -12.90 -0.21
N THR A 69 -8.58 -12.25 -0.65
CA THR A 69 -7.43 -11.94 0.21
C THR A 69 -7.78 -10.92 1.31
N LEU A 70 -8.69 -9.96 1.06
CA LEU A 70 -9.27 -9.11 2.10
C LEU A 70 -10.19 -9.90 3.04
N SER A 71 -10.96 -10.86 2.53
CA SER A 71 -11.75 -11.76 3.39
C SER A 71 -10.88 -12.65 4.28
N ASN A 72 -9.63 -12.90 3.85
CA ASN A 72 -8.61 -13.60 4.63
C ASN A 72 -7.82 -12.68 5.59
N LEU A 73 -8.12 -11.37 5.67
CA LEU A 73 -7.72 -10.48 6.80
C LEU A 73 -8.45 -10.85 8.11
N SER A 74 -8.89 -12.09 8.24
CA SER A 74 -9.04 -12.82 9.49
C SER A 74 -7.75 -12.69 10.31
N MET A 75 -7.56 -11.52 10.91
CA MET A 75 -6.79 -11.41 12.13
C MET A 75 -7.53 -12.30 13.11
N LYS A 76 -7.01 -13.52 13.32
CA LYS A 76 -7.40 -14.40 14.42
C LYS A 76 -7.05 -13.67 15.72
N SER A 77 -7.85 -12.68 16.07
CA SER A 77 -7.74 -11.92 17.29
C SER A 77 -8.39 -12.77 18.36
N ARG A 78 -7.62 -13.11 19.40
CA ARG A 78 -8.16 -13.86 20.52
C ARG A 78 -9.28 -13.05 21.14
N CYS A 79 -10.46 -13.65 21.11
CA CYS A 79 -11.63 -13.14 21.76
C CYS A 79 -11.45 -13.31 23.28
N GLN A 80 -11.36 -12.20 24.01
CA GLN A 80 -11.15 -12.22 25.46
C GLN A 80 -12.45 -12.25 26.27
N THR A 81 -13.61 -12.27 25.61
CA THR A 81 -14.91 -12.40 26.28
C THR A 81 -15.09 -13.80 26.86
N LEU A 82 -15.59 -13.87 28.09
CA LEU A 82 -15.81 -15.12 28.84
C LEU A 82 -16.72 -16.13 28.13
N ALA A 83 -17.60 -15.65 27.25
CA ALA A 83 -18.55 -16.46 26.47
C ALA A 83 -18.05 -16.70 25.03
N CYS A 84 -16.73 -16.76 24.81
CA CYS A 84 -16.18 -16.89 23.47
C CYS A 84 -15.15 -18.00 23.41
N ASN A 85 -15.28 -18.90 22.43
CA ASN A 85 -14.43 -20.07 22.23
C ASN A 85 -13.02 -19.71 21.70
N GLY A 86 -12.64 -18.43 21.77
CA GLY A 86 -11.40 -17.90 21.22
C GLY A 86 -11.42 -17.59 19.72
N TYR A 87 -12.54 -17.81 19.02
CA TYR A 87 -12.67 -17.58 17.57
C TYR A 87 -13.53 -16.36 17.25
N ARG A 88 -13.04 -15.53 16.32
CA ARG A 88 -13.74 -14.39 15.72
C ARG A 88 -13.73 -14.58 14.21
N GLU A 89 -14.88 -14.46 13.59
CA GLU A 89 -15.04 -14.37 12.15
C GLU A 89 -14.91 -12.90 11.73
N THR A 90 -14.29 -12.65 10.58
CA THR A 90 -14.11 -11.31 10.02
C THR A 90 -14.64 -11.32 8.59
N SER A 91 -15.52 -10.38 8.28
CA SER A 91 -16.06 -10.19 6.94
C SER A 91 -15.98 -8.71 6.55
N ILE A 92 -16.01 -8.42 5.26
CA ILE A 92 -16.10 -7.04 4.77
C ILE A 92 -17.57 -6.61 4.90
N ALA A 93 -17.82 -5.54 5.64
CA ALA A 93 -19.15 -4.97 5.84
C ALA A 93 -19.49 -3.94 4.75
N SER A 94 -18.50 -3.14 4.35
CA SER A 94 -18.62 -2.15 3.28
C SER A 94 -17.25 -1.79 2.71
N THR A 95 -17.23 -1.21 1.51
CA THR A 95 -16.03 -0.69 0.85
C THR A 95 -16.15 0.82 0.65
N GLY A 96 -15.02 1.53 0.70
CA GLY A 96 -14.95 2.96 0.40
C GLY A 96 -14.83 3.24 -1.10
N ASP A 97 -14.97 4.51 -1.50
CA ASP A 97 -14.80 4.94 -2.90
C ASP A 97 -13.35 4.78 -3.41
N MET A 98 -12.41 4.62 -2.48
CA MET A 98 -10.99 4.36 -2.74
C MET A 98 -10.55 3.18 -1.89
N VAL A 99 -9.73 2.30 -2.45
CA VAL A 99 -9.10 1.18 -1.74
C VAL A 99 -7.58 1.30 -1.88
N ILE A 100 -6.90 1.39 -0.74
CA ILE A 100 -5.45 1.54 -0.61
C ILE A 100 -4.91 0.23 -0.05
N PHE A 101 -4.03 -0.45 -0.78
CA PHE A 101 -3.35 -1.64 -0.27
C PHE A 101 -1.94 -1.31 0.18
N GLU A 102 -1.57 -1.74 1.39
CA GLU A 102 -0.17 -1.88 1.78
C GLU A 102 0.36 -3.20 1.21
N ILE A 103 1.44 -3.13 0.45
CA ILE A 103 2.06 -4.32 -0.13
C ILE A 103 3.06 -4.88 0.86
N PHE A 104 2.72 -6.04 1.43
CA PHE A 104 3.66 -6.79 2.25
C PHE A 104 4.56 -7.64 1.36
N ASN A 105 5.85 -7.51 1.58
CA ASN A 105 6.86 -8.25 0.85
C ASN A 105 7.86 -8.86 1.84
N ALA A 106 7.85 -10.18 1.95
CA ALA A 106 8.75 -10.90 2.84
C ALA A 106 10.23 -10.80 2.39
N ASP A 107 10.48 -10.60 1.09
CA ASP A 107 11.81 -10.40 0.54
C ASP A 107 11.95 -8.96 0.01
N GLU A 108 12.75 -8.12 0.66
CA GLU A 108 12.85 -6.66 0.37
C GLU A 108 13.17 -6.27 -1.09
N ASN A 109 13.54 -7.23 -1.95
CA ASN A 109 13.95 -7.02 -3.35
C ASN A 109 12.94 -7.50 -4.41
N GLN A 110 11.71 -7.85 -4.05
CA GLN A 110 10.74 -8.27 -5.07
C GLN A 110 10.19 -7.08 -5.86
N VAL A 111 10.67 -6.95 -7.10
CA VAL A 111 10.12 -6.04 -8.10
C VAL A 111 9.09 -6.73 -8.98
N VAL A 112 8.12 -5.96 -9.48
CA VAL A 112 7.09 -6.39 -10.44
C VAL A 112 7.01 -5.41 -11.61
N LYS A 113 6.55 -5.88 -12.77
CA LYS A 113 6.33 -4.97 -13.92
C LYS A 113 5.06 -4.16 -13.69
N LEU A 114 5.07 -2.87 -14.01
CA LEU A 114 3.86 -2.03 -13.92
C LEU A 114 2.66 -2.61 -14.68
N ASN A 115 2.89 -3.24 -15.84
CA ASN A 115 1.83 -3.87 -16.62
C ASN A 115 1.36 -5.23 -16.09
N SER A 116 2.12 -5.88 -15.19
CA SER A 116 1.64 -7.09 -14.52
C SER A 116 0.78 -6.78 -13.30
N LEU A 117 0.74 -5.52 -12.84
CA LEU A 117 -0.18 -5.12 -11.77
C LEU A 117 -1.63 -5.23 -12.27
N PRO A 118 -2.52 -5.84 -11.48
CA PRO A 118 -3.95 -5.92 -11.80
C PRO A 118 -4.54 -4.53 -11.97
N LYS A 119 -5.26 -4.34 -13.07
CA LYS A 119 -5.81 -3.03 -13.44
C LYS A 119 -7.12 -2.72 -12.75
N GLY A 120 -7.78 -3.72 -12.19
CA GLY A 120 -9.03 -3.56 -11.48
C GLY A 120 -9.52 -4.89 -10.91
N PHE A 121 -10.58 -4.80 -10.11
CA PHE A 121 -11.28 -5.92 -9.51
C PHE A 121 -12.75 -5.53 -9.24
N GLU A 122 -13.61 -6.52 -9.03
CA GLU A 122 -15.03 -6.32 -8.70
C GLU A 122 -15.21 -6.21 -7.17
N ASN A 123 -16.15 -5.37 -6.73
CA ASN A 123 -16.44 -5.24 -5.31
C ASN A 123 -17.05 -6.56 -4.77
N PRO A 124 -16.47 -7.16 -3.71
CA PRO A 124 -16.90 -8.45 -3.18
C PRO A 124 -18.30 -8.43 -2.55
N ILE A 125 -18.83 -7.24 -2.22
CA ILE A 125 -20.17 -7.08 -1.65
C ILE A 125 -21.20 -6.78 -2.75
N ASN A 126 -20.79 -6.07 -3.80
CA ASN A 126 -21.66 -5.62 -4.87
C ASN A 126 -20.95 -5.77 -6.22
N ALA A 127 -21.21 -6.85 -6.95
CA ALA A 127 -20.53 -7.15 -8.23
C ALA A 127 -20.73 -6.08 -9.33
N ASP A 128 -21.74 -5.21 -9.20
CA ASP A 128 -21.98 -4.09 -10.11
C ASP A 128 -20.96 -2.95 -9.91
N GLU A 129 -20.30 -2.89 -8.76
CA GLU A 129 -19.26 -1.91 -8.48
C GLU A 129 -17.88 -2.47 -8.83
N LYS A 130 -17.10 -1.68 -9.57
CA LYS A 130 -15.75 -2.04 -9.99
C LYS A 130 -14.75 -1.04 -9.50
N TYR A 131 -13.54 -1.51 -9.25
CA TYR A 131 -12.41 -0.69 -8.87
C TYR A 131 -11.36 -0.74 -9.96
N ARG A 132 -10.73 0.40 -10.23
CA ARG A 132 -9.59 0.49 -11.15
C ARG A 132 -8.34 1.00 -10.44
N LEU A 133 -7.19 0.46 -10.82
CA LEU A 133 -5.88 0.89 -10.34
C LEU A 133 -5.57 2.28 -10.89
N VAL A 134 -5.30 3.24 -10.01
CA VAL A 134 -4.98 4.63 -10.39
C VAL A 134 -3.57 5.03 -10.00
N GLY A 135 -2.98 4.36 -9.01
CA GLY A 135 -1.69 4.76 -8.46
C GLY A 135 -0.91 3.62 -7.83
N VAL A 136 0.41 3.76 -7.87
CA VAL A 136 1.39 2.89 -7.23
C VAL A 136 2.37 3.80 -6.49
N VAL A 137 2.73 3.48 -5.26
CA VAL A 137 3.89 4.10 -4.60
C VAL A 137 5.04 3.12 -4.69
N ASP A 138 6.11 3.55 -5.37
CA ASP A 138 7.33 2.77 -5.59
C ASP A 138 8.40 3.16 -4.58
N LEU A 139 9.09 2.18 -4.00
CA LEU A 139 10.29 2.41 -3.20
C LEU A 139 11.52 2.20 -4.10
N THR A 140 12.04 3.30 -4.61
CA THR A 140 13.32 3.32 -5.31
C THR A 140 14.46 3.33 -4.30
N GLN A 141 15.20 2.22 -4.18
CA GLN A 141 16.47 2.24 -3.47
C GLN A 141 17.51 2.96 -4.32
N ARG A 142 17.87 4.19 -3.95
CA ARG A 142 19.02 4.87 -4.56
C ARG A 142 20.28 4.20 -4.00
N ALA A 143 20.93 3.35 -4.81
CA ALA A 143 22.33 3.03 -4.55
C ALA A 143 23.10 4.35 -4.59
N THR A 144 23.54 4.84 -3.43
CA THR A 144 24.43 5.98 -3.32
C THR A 144 25.75 5.61 -3.98
N ARG A 145 25.84 5.74 -5.31
CA ARG A 145 27.12 5.84 -6.01
C ARG A 145 27.74 7.19 -5.67
N ARG A 146 28.11 7.42 -4.41
CA ARG A 146 29.10 8.44 -4.08
C ARG A 146 30.45 7.91 -4.54
N ARG A 147 30.76 8.16 -5.82
CA ARG A 147 32.14 8.18 -6.31
C ARG A 147 32.81 9.42 -5.73
N SER A 148 33.29 9.34 -4.50
CA SER A 148 34.28 10.29 -3.99
C SER A 148 34.92 9.71 -2.74
N HIS A 149 36.20 9.37 -2.90
CA HIS A 149 37.25 9.47 -1.89
C HIS A 149 36.76 9.82 -0.48
N GLU A 150 36.76 8.84 0.42
CA GLU A 150 37.52 8.86 1.68
C GLU A 150 37.02 7.74 2.59
N ASN A 151 38.00 7.08 3.22
CA ASN A 151 37.81 6.03 4.21
C ASN A 151 36.98 6.53 5.39
N ILE A 152 35.69 6.18 5.46
CA ILE A 152 34.95 6.16 6.72
C ILE A 152 34.10 4.90 6.77
N ASN A 153 34.48 3.99 7.67
CA ASN A 153 33.67 2.90 8.19
C ASN A 153 32.32 3.45 8.69
N SER A 154 31.35 3.54 7.81
CA SER A 154 30.00 3.87 8.18
C SER A 154 29.07 3.05 7.30
N GLU A 155 28.34 2.16 7.95
CA GLU A 155 27.05 1.62 7.53
C GLU A 155 26.09 2.82 7.32
N VAL A 156 26.38 3.67 6.33
CA VAL A 156 25.46 4.73 5.91
C VAL A 156 24.35 3.99 5.20
N GLY A 157 23.33 3.66 6.00
CA GLY A 157 22.15 2.92 5.59
C GLY A 157 21.67 3.41 4.24
N THR A 158 21.38 2.46 3.36
CA THR A 158 20.73 2.68 2.08
C THR A 158 19.45 3.48 2.32
N MET A 159 19.50 4.79 2.08
CA MET A 159 18.33 5.65 2.14
C MET A 159 17.44 5.34 0.93
N GLY A 160 16.22 4.88 1.20
CA GLY A 160 15.19 4.66 0.19
C GLY A 160 14.52 5.97 -0.23
N HIS A 161 14.02 6.00 -1.46
CA HIS A 161 13.27 7.12 -2.04
C HIS A 161 11.89 6.64 -2.49
N PHE A 162 10.83 7.37 -2.17
CA PHE A 162 9.49 7.01 -2.64
C PHE A 162 9.09 7.87 -3.83
N THR A 163 8.58 7.23 -4.88
CA THR A 163 7.96 7.93 -6.02
C THR A 163 6.50 7.49 -6.17
N ALA A 164 5.66 8.38 -6.72
CA ALA A 164 4.28 8.05 -7.04
C ALA A 164 4.16 7.80 -8.54
N ILE A 165 3.54 6.70 -8.95
CA ILE A 165 3.34 6.34 -10.36
C ILE A 165 1.84 6.24 -10.60
N CYS A 166 1.29 7.16 -11.41
CA CYS A 166 -0.15 7.25 -11.68
C CYS A 166 -0.49 6.73 -13.07
N LEU A 167 -1.63 6.04 -13.19
CA LEU A 167 -2.19 5.63 -14.48
C LEU A 167 -3.12 6.72 -15.01
N ARG A 168 -2.75 7.34 -16.13
CA ARG A 168 -3.54 8.37 -16.83
C ARG A 168 -3.96 7.83 -18.19
N GLY A 169 -5.23 7.45 -18.32
CA GLY A 169 -5.68 6.68 -19.48
C GLY A 169 -4.94 5.35 -19.55
N THR A 170 -4.10 5.17 -20.57
CA THR A 170 -3.27 3.97 -20.75
C THR A 170 -1.80 4.18 -20.39
N GLU A 171 -1.42 5.39 -19.96
CA GLU A 171 -0.03 5.79 -19.75
C GLU A 171 0.32 5.89 -18.28
N TRP A 172 1.52 5.43 -17.94
CA TRP A 172 2.07 5.54 -16.59
C TRP A 172 2.94 6.78 -16.46
N TRP A 173 2.70 7.58 -15.42
CA TRP A 173 3.41 8.81 -15.14
C TRP A 173 4.00 8.77 -13.73
N GLU A 174 5.32 8.86 -13.63
CA GLU A 174 6.06 8.94 -12.36
C GLU A 174 6.21 10.40 -11.91
N TYR A 175 5.92 10.63 -10.64
CA TYR A 175 6.13 11.85 -9.88
C TYR A 175 7.23 11.56 -8.86
N ASP A 176 8.39 12.15 -9.11
CA ASP A 176 9.56 12.15 -8.25
C ASP A 176 9.76 13.60 -7.82
N ASP A 177 9.70 13.87 -6.52
CA ASP A 177 9.88 15.21 -5.92
C ASP A 177 11.26 15.82 -6.18
N THR A 178 12.24 15.01 -6.59
CA THR A 178 13.56 15.48 -7.03
C THR A 178 13.59 15.89 -8.51
N GLN A 179 12.45 15.89 -9.18
CA GLN A 179 12.29 16.25 -10.59
C GLN A 179 11.25 17.36 -10.74
N ASP A 180 11.55 18.36 -11.58
CA ASP A 180 10.61 19.47 -11.84
C ASP A 180 9.35 19.03 -12.59
N GLN A 181 9.42 17.92 -13.32
CA GLN A 181 8.35 17.44 -14.20
C GLN A 181 8.16 15.93 -14.08
N PRO A 182 6.91 15.45 -14.16
CA PRO A 182 6.63 14.02 -14.16
C PRO A 182 7.18 13.35 -15.42
N ARG A 183 7.57 12.08 -15.28
CA ARG A 183 8.19 11.30 -16.36
C ARG A 183 7.29 10.14 -16.75
N MET A 184 7.10 9.95 -18.04
CA MET A 184 6.39 8.78 -18.53
C MET A 184 7.21 7.51 -18.26
N LYS A 185 6.57 6.49 -17.66
CA LYS A 185 7.13 5.15 -17.46
C LYS A 185 6.56 4.19 -18.49
N LYS A 186 7.43 3.35 -19.03
CA LYS A 186 6.98 2.21 -19.83
C LYS A 186 6.31 1.21 -18.91
N GLY A 187 5.21 0.61 -19.35
CA GLY A 187 4.55 -0.45 -18.58
C GLY A 187 5.41 -1.70 -18.33
N SER A 188 6.50 -1.88 -19.08
CA SER A 188 7.51 -2.92 -18.85
C SER A 188 8.53 -2.57 -17.75
N ALA A 189 8.48 -1.36 -17.18
CA ALA A 189 9.36 -0.96 -16.09
C ALA A 189 9.05 -1.77 -14.82
N TYR A 190 10.11 -2.13 -14.11
CA TYR A 190 10.03 -2.80 -12.81
C TYR A 190 9.89 -1.78 -11.69
N VAL A 191 9.04 -2.10 -10.72
CA VAL A 191 8.78 -1.29 -9.52
C VAL A 191 8.78 -2.17 -8.28
N ASN A 192 9.28 -1.64 -7.18
CA ASN A 192 9.11 -2.17 -5.83
C ASN A 192 7.86 -1.52 -5.21
N ALA A 193 6.69 -1.99 -5.64
CA ALA A 193 5.42 -1.43 -5.19
C ALA A 193 5.23 -1.65 -3.68
N GLN A 194 5.06 -0.55 -2.94
CA GLN A 194 4.79 -0.54 -1.50
C GLN A 194 3.33 -0.23 -1.20
N ILE A 195 2.69 0.57 -2.06
CA ILE A 195 1.26 0.88 -1.96
C ILE A 195 0.62 0.76 -3.35
N LEU A 196 -0.59 0.21 -3.40
CA LEU A 196 -1.47 0.30 -4.58
C LEU A 196 -2.72 1.10 -4.22
N VAL A 197 -3.17 1.95 -5.13
CA VAL A 197 -4.37 2.78 -4.94
C VAL A 197 -5.36 2.47 -6.05
N TYR A 198 -6.56 2.06 -5.64
CA TYR A 198 -7.69 1.79 -6.50
C TYR A 198 -8.83 2.75 -6.21
N VAL A 199 -9.61 3.10 -7.22
CA VAL A 199 -10.78 3.99 -7.10
C VAL A 199 -11.98 3.31 -7.75
N ARG A 200 -13.16 3.45 -7.12
CA ARG A 200 -14.43 2.94 -7.65
C ARG A 200 -14.77 3.65 -8.98
N GLU A 201 -15.18 2.87 -9.98
CA GLU A 201 -15.65 3.36 -11.29
C GLU A 201 -17.09 3.87 -11.24
#